data_AF-U1HRU2-F1
#
_entry.id   AF-U1HRU2-F1
#
_cell.length_a   1.000
_cell.length_b   1.000
_cell.length_c   1.000
_cell.angle_alpha   90.00
_cell.angle_beta   90.00
_cell.angle_gamma   90.00
#
_symmetry.space_group_name_H-M   'P 1'
#
loop_
_entity.id
_entity.type
_entity.pdbx_description
1 polymer ?
#
loop_
_entity_poly.entity_id
_entity_poly.type
_entity_poly.pdbx_seq_one_letter_code
_entity_poly.pdbx_strand_id
1 'polypeptide(L)'
;MAVRQTCARHGRSAVHASSKFLSSRQYATETSLSEASKMLASIEKRTKDLEKNQRDLRTEIFAKISERLSTAFDLPDQSTFSPSQSTKKSIASVPPGEQFTSKRAYDKKQEQLKQVAKKGSSLLVTYDPRLAFKNPPTASELTLPMLMAAQTHLGHATSLWNPRNSSYIFGIRDGIHIISLDATYAYLRRAARVVQEVARRGGIILFVGTRDNQEQIVVKAAKMAGGYHIFDRWVPGCLTNGQQILGNCELKVVDVQDKELRDMTILLNGPSGHPVVKPDLVVCFNPLENEVCLHECGLHTVPTIGVIDTDADASRVTYPIPANDDSIRSIMLIAGVLGNAGAEGQQQRMQAAKVGKATYNMKKVREMLDSLEDMSTIRVEAREGGS
;
A
#
# COMPACT_ATOMS: atom_id res chain seq x y z
N MET A 1 -6.56 21.30 11.35
CA MET A 1 -5.28 20.64 11.01
C MET A 1 -5.31 19.23 11.55
N ALA A 2 -4.82 18.26 10.80
CA ALA A 2 -4.58 16.91 11.28
C ALA A 2 -3.07 16.64 11.19
N VAL A 3 -2.50 16.06 12.24
CA VAL A 3 -1.08 15.70 12.27
C VAL A 3 -0.97 14.23 11.87
N ARG A 4 -0.18 13.94 10.85
CA ARG A 4 0.02 12.61 10.30
C ARG A 4 1.49 12.26 10.39
N GLN A 5 1.85 11.17 11.05
CA GLN A 5 3.23 10.70 11.07
C GLN A 5 3.59 10.11 9.71
N THR A 6 4.75 10.42 9.12
CA THR A 6 5.08 9.98 7.76
C THR A 6 5.62 8.55 7.72
N CYS A 7 5.94 7.98 8.88
CA CYS A 7 6.53 6.65 8.96
C CYS A 7 5.61 5.59 8.31
N ALA A 8 6.13 5.05 7.20
CA ALA A 8 5.55 4.05 6.30
C ALA A 8 4.32 4.50 5.46
N ARG A 9 4.52 5.46 4.55
CA ARG A 9 3.69 5.50 3.33
C ARG A 9 4.12 4.48 2.26
N HIS A 10 5.39 4.08 2.21
CA HIS A 10 5.90 3.07 1.28
C HIS A 10 7.11 2.38 1.90
N GLY A 11 7.14 1.05 1.83
CA GLY A 11 8.21 0.21 2.39
C GLY A 11 9.60 0.51 1.80
N ARG A 12 10.60 0.19 2.64
CA ARG A 12 12.05 0.12 2.39
C ARG A 12 12.75 1.40 1.89
N SER A 13 13.13 2.26 2.83
CA SER A 13 14.47 2.89 2.78
C SER A 13 14.98 3.53 4.09
N ALA A 14 14.20 3.59 5.18
CA ALA A 14 14.60 4.42 6.33
C ALA A 14 15.39 3.70 7.45
N VAL A 15 15.55 2.38 7.42
CA VAL A 15 16.15 1.64 8.57
C VAL A 15 17.63 1.30 8.38
N HIS A 16 18.25 1.63 7.23
CA HIS A 16 19.63 1.18 6.94
C HIS A 16 20.60 2.24 6.39
N ALA A 17 20.43 3.52 6.72
CA ALA A 17 21.42 4.55 6.40
C ALA A 17 21.99 5.16 7.68
N SER A 18 22.72 4.37 8.47
CA SER A 18 23.64 4.91 9.46
C SER A 18 24.97 5.25 8.81
N SER A 19 25.46 6.45 9.09
CA SER A 19 26.86 6.84 9.03
C SER A 19 27.50 6.84 7.63
N LYS A 20 27.56 8.03 7.04
CA LYS A 20 28.76 8.67 6.46
C LYS A 20 28.30 9.92 5.72
N PHE A 21 28.20 11.06 6.40
CA PHE A 21 28.39 12.40 5.82
C PHE A 21 28.29 13.44 6.95
N LEU A 22 29.30 13.44 7.81
CA LEU A 22 29.67 14.59 8.63
C LEU A 22 31.17 14.74 8.52
N SER A 23 31.60 15.51 7.52
CA SER A 23 32.93 16.08 7.45
C SER A 23 32.92 17.08 6.30
N SER A 24 32.74 18.36 6.67
CA SER A 24 33.29 19.58 6.02
C SER A 24 32.32 20.76 6.18
N ARG A 25 32.29 21.33 7.40
CA ARG A 25 32.11 22.77 7.55
C ARG A 25 33.50 23.39 7.37
N GLN A 26 33.78 23.96 6.21
CA GLN A 26 34.86 24.93 6.05
C GLN A 26 34.40 26.07 5.14
N TYR A 27 34.37 27.26 5.74
CA TYR A 27 34.50 28.61 5.19
C TYR A 27 34.28 28.78 3.67
N ALA A 28 33.17 29.40 3.32
CA ALA A 28 32.98 30.03 2.02
C ALA A 28 33.72 31.38 2.00
N THR A 29 34.80 31.45 1.22
CA THR A 29 35.35 32.70 0.69
C THR A 29 35.01 32.77 -0.81
N GLU A 30 34.78 33.98 -1.30
CA GLU A 30 34.08 34.33 -2.54
C GLU A 30 34.79 33.98 -3.86
N THR A 31 35.68 32.99 -3.88
CA THR A 31 36.50 32.64 -5.06
C THR A 31 35.97 31.47 -5.91
N SER A 32 34.83 30.87 -5.59
CA SER A 32 34.42 29.56 -6.16
C SER A 32 33.46 29.58 -7.36
N LEU A 33 32.87 30.72 -7.74
CA LEU A 33 31.91 30.76 -8.86
C LEU A 33 32.57 30.63 -10.25
N SER A 34 33.78 31.19 -10.41
CA SER A 34 34.56 31.11 -11.65
C SER A 34 35.05 29.69 -11.95
N GLU A 35 35.52 28.99 -10.90
CA GLU A 35 36.01 27.62 -11.04
C GLU A 35 34.88 26.62 -11.27
N ALA A 36 33.73 26.80 -10.60
CA ALA A 36 32.54 25.99 -10.84
C ALA A 36 32.03 26.14 -12.29
N SER A 37 32.01 27.36 -12.83
CA SER A 37 31.61 27.59 -14.23
C SER A 37 32.58 26.95 -15.23
N LYS A 38 33.89 26.97 -14.96
CA LYS A 38 34.89 26.30 -15.80
C LYS A 38 34.76 24.78 -15.76
N MET A 39 34.43 24.20 -14.60
CA MET A 39 34.17 22.77 -14.48
C MET A 39 32.90 22.34 -15.22
N LEU A 40 31.81 23.11 -15.15
CA LEU A 40 30.59 22.83 -15.90
C LEU A 40 30.81 22.87 -17.41
N ALA A 41 31.52 23.89 -17.92
CA ALA A 41 31.88 23.97 -19.34
C ALA A 41 32.76 22.78 -19.80
N SER A 42 33.65 22.29 -18.94
CA SER A 42 34.48 21.11 -19.20
C SER A 42 33.66 19.81 -19.27
N ILE A 43 32.64 19.68 -18.41
CA ILE A 43 31.72 18.54 -18.40
C ILE A 43 30.81 18.56 -19.63
N GLU A 44 30.30 19.73 -20.03
CA GLU A 44 29.51 19.88 -21.26
C GLU A 44 30.32 19.52 -22.52
N LYS A 45 31.61 19.87 -22.56
CA LYS A 45 32.47 19.48 -23.67
C LYS A 45 32.64 17.96 -23.75
N ARG A 46 32.92 17.31 -22.61
CA ARG A 46 33.06 15.84 -22.53
C ARG A 46 31.78 15.09 -22.91
N THR A 47 30.61 15.61 -22.56
CA THR A 47 29.33 14.98 -22.93
C THR A 47 29.07 15.09 -24.43
N LYS A 48 29.37 16.23 -25.05
CA LYS A 48 29.28 16.39 -26.52
C LYS A 48 30.25 15.48 -27.27
N ASP A 49 31.46 15.30 -26.75
CA ASP A 49 32.46 14.40 -27.36
C ASP A 49 32.02 12.92 -27.27
N LEU A 50 31.41 12.52 -26.14
CA LEU A 50 30.85 11.17 -25.97
C LEU A 50 29.66 10.92 -26.90
N GLU A 51 28.77 11.90 -27.10
CA GLU A 51 27.67 11.78 -28.05
C GLU A 51 28.16 11.62 -29.50
N LYS A 52 29.23 12.34 -29.87
CA LYS A 52 29.84 12.22 -31.19
C LYS A 52 30.41 10.82 -31.41
N ASN A 53 31.18 10.30 -30.45
CA ASN A 53 31.70 8.92 -30.51
C ASN A 53 30.58 7.88 -30.61
N GLN A 54 29.44 8.06 -29.92
CA GLN A 54 28.30 7.15 -30.06
C GLN A 54 27.65 7.20 -31.44
N ARG A 55 27.61 8.36 -32.09
CA ARG A 55 27.09 8.49 -33.46
C ARG A 55 28.02 7.81 -34.46
N ASP A 56 29.33 8.00 -34.32
CA ASP A 56 30.34 7.43 -35.20
C ASP A 56 30.34 5.89 -35.12
N LEU A 57 30.28 5.32 -33.91
CA LEU A 57 30.15 3.87 -33.70
C LEU A 57 28.86 3.30 -34.31
N ARG A 58 27.74 4.04 -34.23
CA ARG A 58 26.47 3.61 -34.84
C ARG A 58 26.57 3.56 -36.36
N THR A 59 27.20 4.55 -36.98
CA THR A 59 27.41 4.57 -38.43
C THR A 59 28.33 3.43 -38.90
N GLU A 60 29.37 3.12 -38.14
CA GLU A 60 30.30 2.04 -38.46
C GLU A 60 29.63 0.66 -38.34
N ILE A 61 28.80 0.45 -37.30
CA ILE A 61 28.02 -0.78 -37.13
C ILE A 61 27.01 -0.93 -38.29
N PHE A 62 26.36 0.16 -38.70
CA PHE A 62 25.38 0.12 -39.80
C PHE A 62 26.04 -0.22 -41.14
N ALA A 63 27.22 0.33 -41.41
CA ALA A 63 28.01 0.00 -42.60
C ALA A 63 28.40 -1.49 -42.62
N LYS A 64 28.91 -2.03 -41.50
CA LYS A 64 29.27 -3.47 -41.38
C LYS A 64 28.08 -4.42 -41.53
N ILE A 65 26.88 -4.00 -41.09
CA ILE A 65 25.66 -4.80 -41.27
C ILE A 65 25.19 -4.78 -42.74
N SER A 66 25.27 -3.63 -43.39
CA SER A 66 24.89 -3.49 -44.81
C SER A 66 25.79 -4.34 -45.73
N GLU A 67 27.09 -4.42 -45.43
CA GLU A 67 28.07 -5.21 -46.19
C GLU A 67 27.87 -6.73 -45.99
N ARG A 68 27.35 -7.16 -44.84
CA ARG A 68 26.99 -8.57 -44.59
C ARG A 68 25.67 -9.00 -45.21
N LEU A 69 24.76 -8.06 -45.47
CA LEU A 69 23.46 -8.37 -46.06
C LEU A 69 23.51 -8.52 -47.59
N SER A 70 24.50 -7.91 -48.26
CA SER A 70 24.69 -8.07 -49.72
C SER A 70 25.32 -9.41 -50.12
N THR A 71 25.89 -10.16 -49.18
CA THR A 71 26.60 -11.42 -49.44
C THR A 71 25.77 -12.69 -49.14
N ALA A 72 24.53 -12.56 -48.66
CA ALA A 72 23.76 -13.68 -48.08
C ALA A 72 22.47 -14.07 -48.83
N PHE A 73 22.29 -13.69 -50.09
CA PHE A 73 21.13 -14.09 -50.90
C PHE A 73 21.54 -14.93 -52.12
N ASP A 74 21.61 -16.25 -51.92
CA ASP A 74 21.44 -17.25 -52.98
C ASP A 74 20.48 -18.33 -52.47
N LEU A 75 19.39 -18.55 -53.22
CA LEU A 75 18.38 -19.59 -52.98
C LEU A 75 18.65 -20.79 -53.88
N PRO A 76 18.38 -22.01 -53.40
CA PRO A 76 17.80 -23.01 -54.30
C PRO A 76 16.61 -23.78 -53.71
N ASP A 77 16.07 -24.60 -54.61
CA ASP A 77 14.70 -25.01 -54.84
C ASP A 77 14.11 -26.15 -53.99
N GLN A 78 12.81 -26.34 -54.23
CA GLN A 78 11.86 -27.37 -53.79
C GLN A 78 12.38 -28.82 -53.72
N SER A 79 11.90 -29.60 -52.73
CA SER A 79 10.97 -30.74 -52.94
C SER A 79 11.04 -31.85 -51.86
N THR A 80 9.90 -32.53 -51.70
CA THR A 80 9.64 -33.85 -51.07
C THR A 80 9.52 -33.94 -49.54
N PHE A 81 8.33 -34.29 -49.05
CA PHE A 81 8.17 -35.32 -48.02
C PHE A 81 6.75 -35.94 -48.04
N SER A 82 6.72 -37.27 -48.11
CA SER A 82 5.53 -38.14 -48.14
C SER A 82 5.01 -38.46 -46.72
N PRO A 83 3.78 -38.98 -46.56
CA PRO A 83 3.06 -38.99 -45.29
C PRO A 83 3.29 -40.27 -44.48
N SER A 84 3.34 -40.17 -43.15
CA SER A 84 3.15 -41.32 -42.27
C SER A 84 2.47 -40.99 -40.93
N GLN A 85 1.35 -41.69 -40.77
CA GLN A 85 0.87 -42.39 -39.57
C GLN A 85 0.48 -41.61 -38.31
N SER A 86 -0.81 -41.75 -37.99
CA SER A 86 -1.46 -41.47 -36.73
C SER A 86 -0.81 -42.23 -35.56
N THR A 87 -0.31 -41.50 -34.57
CA THR A 87 -0.16 -42.01 -33.21
C THR A 87 -0.61 -40.95 -32.21
N LYS A 88 -1.61 -41.34 -31.40
CA LYS A 88 -2.03 -40.83 -30.08
C LYS A 88 -1.76 -39.33 -29.83
N LYS A 89 -2.83 -38.52 -29.86
CA LYS A 89 -2.85 -37.19 -29.24
C LYS A 89 -2.56 -37.32 -27.73
N SER A 90 -1.30 -37.25 -27.36
CA SER A 90 -0.90 -36.79 -26.05
C SER A 90 -1.45 -35.37 -25.89
N ILE A 91 -1.99 -35.07 -24.71
CA ILE A 91 -2.30 -33.70 -24.32
C ILE A 91 -1.00 -32.91 -24.50
N ALA A 92 -1.00 -31.98 -25.47
CA ALA A 92 0.18 -31.20 -25.80
C ALA A 92 0.69 -30.55 -24.51
N SER A 93 1.90 -30.94 -24.10
CA SER A 93 2.65 -30.21 -23.10
C SER A 93 2.65 -28.75 -23.53
N VAL A 94 2.27 -27.86 -22.61
CA VAL A 94 2.30 -26.42 -22.85
C VAL A 94 3.69 -26.11 -23.41
N PRO A 95 3.82 -25.63 -24.66
CA PRO A 95 5.13 -25.39 -25.24
C PRO A 95 5.86 -24.37 -24.36
N PRO A 96 7.18 -24.56 -24.10
CA PRO A 96 7.99 -23.56 -23.45
C PRO A 96 7.77 -22.22 -24.15
N GLY A 97 7.50 -21.16 -23.39
CA GLY A 97 7.15 -19.86 -23.95
C GLY A 97 8.12 -19.47 -25.06
N GLU A 98 7.60 -19.29 -26.28
CA GLU A 98 8.40 -18.92 -27.45
C GLU A 98 9.30 -17.74 -27.09
N GLN A 99 10.62 -17.97 -27.13
CA GLN A 99 11.59 -16.92 -26.93
C GLN A 99 11.58 -16.03 -28.17
N PHE A 100 11.20 -14.77 -28.00
CA PHE A 100 11.21 -13.81 -29.10
C PHE A 100 12.66 -13.44 -29.41
N THR A 101 13.09 -13.73 -30.63
CA THR A 101 14.43 -13.39 -31.12
C THR A 101 14.65 -11.88 -31.25
N SER A 102 13.58 -11.09 -31.34
CA SER A 102 13.64 -9.62 -31.43
C SER A 102 12.45 -8.94 -30.74
N LYS A 103 12.68 -7.72 -30.23
CA LYS A 103 11.61 -6.86 -29.67
C LYS A 103 10.48 -6.63 -30.68
N ARG A 104 10.82 -6.46 -31.96
CA ARG A 104 9.84 -6.30 -33.05
C ARG A 104 8.92 -7.53 -33.19
N ALA A 105 9.47 -8.73 -33.06
CA ALA A 105 8.67 -9.96 -33.10
C ALA A 105 7.75 -10.08 -31.88
N TYR A 106 8.22 -9.70 -30.69
CA TYR A 106 7.41 -9.62 -29.47
C TYR A 106 6.25 -8.62 -29.65
N ASP A 107 6.54 -7.39 -30.04
CA ASP A 107 5.55 -6.32 -30.21
C ASP A 107 4.49 -6.72 -31.25
N LYS A 108 4.92 -7.30 -32.38
CA LYS A 108 4.01 -7.85 -33.40
C LYS A 108 3.10 -8.94 -32.84
N LYS A 109 3.63 -9.88 -32.03
CA LYS A 109 2.80 -10.91 -31.40
C LYS A 109 1.86 -10.33 -30.36
N GLN A 110 2.27 -9.32 -29.58
CA GLN A 110 1.40 -8.63 -28.64
C GLN A 110 0.25 -7.91 -29.35
N GLU A 111 0.51 -7.26 -30.49
CA GLU A 111 -0.53 -6.65 -31.32
C GLU A 111 -1.50 -7.69 -31.88
N GLN A 112 -0.98 -8.80 -32.42
CA GLN A 112 -1.79 -9.92 -32.89
C GLN A 112 -2.65 -10.49 -31.75
N LEU A 113 -2.06 -10.71 -30.57
CA LEU A 113 -2.78 -11.19 -29.39
C LEU A 113 -3.88 -10.20 -28.99
N LYS A 114 -3.64 -8.89 -29.00
CA LYS A 114 -4.70 -7.91 -28.68
C LYS A 114 -5.87 -7.97 -29.67
N GLN A 115 -5.61 -8.20 -30.95
CA GLN A 115 -6.64 -8.31 -31.99
C GLN A 115 -7.40 -9.64 -31.92
N VAL A 116 -6.71 -10.74 -31.61
CA VAL A 116 -7.29 -12.09 -31.60
C VAL A 116 -7.92 -12.42 -30.24
N ALA A 117 -7.41 -11.89 -29.13
CA ALA A 117 -7.87 -12.23 -27.77
C ALA A 117 -9.34 -11.91 -27.50
N LYS A 118 -9.93 -10.97 -28.26
CA LYS A 118 -11.37 -10.63 -28.15
C LYS A 118 -12.25 -11.41 -29.12
N LYS A 119 -11.69 -12.28 -29.96
CA LYS A 119 -12.44 -13.12 -30.91
C LYS A 119 -12.69 -14.49 -30.28
N GLY A 120 -13.81 -15.13 -30.64
CA GLY A 120 -14.20 -16.45 -30.15
C GLY A 120 -15.31 -16.38 -29.11
N SER A 121 -15.22 -17.20 -28.07
CA SER A 121 -16.18 -17.23 -26.96
C SER A 121 -15.74 -16.37 -25.79
N SER A 122 -16.69 -15.70 -25.14
CA SER A 122 -16.47 -15.06 -23.84
C SER A 122 -16.59 -16.10 -22.73
N LEU A 123 -15.47 -16.45 -22.11
CA LEU A 123 -15.49 -17.24 -20.89
C LEU A 123 -16.04 -16.39 -19.75
N LEU A 124 -17.13 -16.84 -19.13
CA LEU A 124 -17.59 -16.25 -17.87
C LEU A 124 -16.60 -16.69 -16.78
N VAL A 125 -15.63 -15.83 -16.48
CA VAL A 125 -14.65 -16.08 -15.44
C VAL A 125 -15.32 -15.91 -14.08
N THR A 126 -15.67 -17.03 -13.43
CA THR A 126 -16.33 -17.02 -12.12
C THR A 126 -15.43 -16.48 -11.01
N TYR A 127 -14.11 -16.63 -11.14
CA TYR A 127 -13.13 -16.11 -10.17
C TYR A 127 -11.76 -15.85 -10.81
N ASP A 128 -11.22 -14.65 -10.57
CA ASP A 128 -9.83 -14.28 -10.86
C ASP A 128 -9.20 -13.62 -9.62
N PRO A 129 -8.16 -14.22 -9.00
CA PRO A 129 -7.47 -13.63 -7.86
C PRO A 129 -6.95 -12.21 -8.11
N ARG A 130 -6.51 -11.92 -9.34
CA ARG A 130 -5.97 -10.60 -9.71
C ARG A 130 -7.06 -9.55 -9.73
N LEU A 131 -8.25 -9.90 -10.24
CA LEU A 131 -9.39 -8.99 -10.24
C LEU A 131 -9.91 -8.76 -8.83
N ALA A 132 -10.01 -9.81 -8.02
CA ALA A 132 -10.43 -9.70 -6.62
C ALA A 132 -9.46 -8.83 -5.80
N PHE A 133 -8.15 -8.94 -6.07
CA PHE A 133 -7.16 -8.02 -5.49
C PHE A 133 -7.32 -6.61 -6.04
N LYS A 134 -7.51 -6.41 -7.36
CA LYS A 134 -7.58 -5.10 -8.02
C LYS A 134 -8.84 -4.30 -7.63
N ASN A 135 -10.00 -4.92 -7.72
CA ASN A 135 -11.31 -4.34 -7.50
C ASN A 135 -12.02 -5.18 -6.44
N PRO A 136 -11.72 -4.98 -5.15
CA PRO A 136 -12.47 -5.65 -4.10
C PRO A 136 -13.92 -5.15 -4.07
N PRO A 137 -14.87 -5.96 -3.58
CA PRO A 137 -16.27 -5.55 -3.43
C PRO A 137 -16.46 -4.50 -2.33
N THR A 138 -17.53 -3.73 -2.44
CA THR A 138 -17.97 -2.85 -1.35
C THR A 138 -18.73 -3.62 -0.26
N ALA A 139 -18.91 -3.01 0.91
CA ALA A 139 -19.69 -3.62 1.99
C ALA A 139 -21.18 -3.83 1.64
N SER A 140 -21.69 -3.12 0.62
CA SER A 140 -23.06 -3.25 0.13
C SER A 140 -23.25 -4.40 -0.86
N GLU A 141 -22.22 -4.70 -1.66
CA GLU A 141 -22.20 -5.79 -2.65
C GLU A 141 -21.87 -7.15 -2.02
N LEU A 142 -21.51 -7.16 -0.74
CA LEU A 142 -21.17 -8.38 -0.01
C LEU A 142 -22.38 -9.32 0.04
N THR A 143 -22.15 -10.60 -0.28
CA THR A 143 -23.15 -11.66 -0.21
C THR A 143 -22.60 -12.90 0.51
N LEU A 144 -23.48 -13.73 1.09
CA LEU A 144 -23.07 -14.97 1.77
C LEU A 144 -22.32 -15.95 0.84
N PRO A 145 -22.74 -16.16 -0.43
CA PRO A 145 -21.99 -17.00 -1.36
C PRO A 145 -20.57 -16.48 -1.62
N MET A 146 -20.37 -15.16 -1.61
CA MET A 146 -19.05 -14.56 -1.78
C MET A 146 -18.12 -14.86 -0.60
N LEU A 147 -18.64 -14.78 0.63
CA LEU A 147 -17.91 -15.16 1.85
C LEU A 147 -17.56 -16.65 1.84
N MET A 148 -18.53 -17.50 1.49
CA MET A 148 -18.32 -18.94 1.35
C MET A 148 -17.24 -19.25 0.30
N ALA A 149 -17.33 -18.64 -0.88
CA ALA A 149 -16.36 -18.79 -1.96
C ALA A 149 -14.97 -18.32 -1.56
N ALA A 150 -14.87 -17.29 -0.72
CA ALA A 150 -13.62 -16.79 -0.16
C ALA A 150 -13.06 -17.63 0.99
N GLN A 151 -13.71 -18.74 1.35
CA GLN A 151 -13.29 -19.67 2.40
C GLN A 151 -13.30 -19.08 3.82
N THR A 152 -14.11 -18.04 4.07
CA THR A 152 -14.16 -17.38 5.39
C THR A 152 -14.76 -18.26 6.49
N HIS A 153 -15.52 -19.30 6.12
CA HIS A 153 -16.25 -20.20 7.02
C HIS A 153 -15.40 -21.35 7.58
N LEU A 154 -14.21 -21.59 7.03
CA LEU A 154 -13.35 -22.69 7.48
C LEU A 154 -12.56 -22.23 8.69
N GLY A 155 -12.84 -22.77 9.88
CA GLY A 155 -12.02 -22.49 11.06
C GLY A 155 -10.87 -23.48 11.22
N HIS A 156 -10.36 -23.59 12.44
CA HIS A 156 -9.32 -24.55 12.83
C HIS A 156 -9.90 -25.93 13.21
N ALA A 157 -8.99 -26.90 13.40
CA ALA A 157 -9.31 -28.25 13.83
C ALA A 157 -10.00 -28.29 15.21
N THR A 158 -10.85 -29.28 15.46
CA THR A 158 -11.61 -29.39 16.72
C THR A 158 -10.77 -29.51 17.99
N SER A 159 -9.50 -29.91 17.85
CA SER A 159 -8.55 -29.99 18.98
C SER A 159 -7.96 -28.63 19.35
N LEU A 160 -7.94 -27.68 18.41
CA LEU A 160 -7.34 -26.36 18.54
C LEU A 160 -8.44 -25.30 18.43
N TRP A 161 -9.22 -25.15 19.51
CA TRP A 161 -10.30 -24.18 19.55
C TRP A 161 -10.37 -23.50 20.91
N ASN A 162 -10.87 -22.27 20.90
CA ASN A 162 -11.12 -21.49 22.11
C ASN A 162 -12.61 -21.55 22.47
N PRO A 163 -12.97 -22.08 23.66
CA PRO A 163 -14.36 -22.19 24.10
C PRO A 163 -15.14 -20.87 24.10
N ARG A 164 -14.45 -19.73 24.27
CA ARG A 164 -15.06 -18.39 24.25
C ARG A 164 -15.67 -18.04 22.89
N ASN A 165 -15.17 -18.64 21.81
CA ASN A 165 -15.66 -18.40 20.46
C ASN A 165 -16.77 -19.36 20.03
N SER A 166 -17.28 -20.21 20.93
CA SER A 166 -18.39 -21.14 20.67
C SER A 166 -19.59 -20.48 19.99
N SER A 167 -19.90 -19.23 20.33
CA SER A 167 -21.02 -18.47 19.75
C SER A 167 -20.88 -18.16 18.25
N TYR A 168 -19.66 -18.15 17.70
CA TYR A 168 -19.40 -17.91 16.28
C TYR A 168 -19.35 -19.19 15.46
N ILE A 169 -19.20 -20.35 16.11
CA ILE A 169 -19.09 -21.65 15.47
C ILE A 169 -20.50 -22.17 15.14
N PHE A 170 -20.74 -22.46 13.87
CA PHE A 170 -21.99 -23.03 13.39
C PHE A 170 -22.07 -24.54 13.67
N GLY A 171 -20.96 -25.25 13.48
CA GLY A 171 -20.92 -26.70 13.66
C GLY A 171 -19.54 -27.27 13.37
N ILE A 172 -19.46 -28.59 13.30
CA ILE A 172 -18.23 -29.34 12.99
C ILE A 172 -18.48 -30.19 11.76
N ARG A 173 -17.53 -30.19 10.83
CA ARG A 173 -17.52 -31.06 9.65
C ARG A 173 -16.09 -31.46 9.34
N ASP A 174 -15.88 -32.74 9.04
CA ASP A 174 -14.56 -33.28 8.66
C ASP A 174 -13.44 -32.95 9.67
N GLY A 175 -13.78 -32.87 10.97
CA GLY A 175 -12.83 -32.54 12.04
C GLY A 175 -12.44 -31.06 12.15
N ILE A 176 -13.10 -30.18 11.41
CA ILE A 176 -12.86 -28.73 11.39
C ILE A 176 -14.11 -28.00 11.89
N HIS A 177 -13.91 -26.91 12.65
CA HIS A 177 -14.99 -26.02 13.04
C HIS A 177 -15.44 -25.16 11.85
N ILE A 178 -16.74 -25.11 11.59
CA ILE A 178 -17.32 -24.21 10.60
C ILE A 178 -17.78 -22.95 11.32
N ILE A 179 -17.29 -21.80 10.88
CA ILE A 179 -17.71 -20.48 11.35
C ILE A 179 -19.03 -20.10 10.68
N SER A 180 -19.96 -19.53 11.45
CA SER A 180 -21.25 -19.05 10.94
C SER A 180 -21.05 -17.86 9.98
N LEU A 181 -21.42 -18.05 8.72
CA LEU A 181 -21.33 -17.00 7.69
C LEU A 181 -22.24 -15.81 7.97
N ASP A 182 -23.39 -16.03 8.62
CA ASP A 182 -24.31 -14.95 9.01
C ASP A 182 -23.65 -14.05 10.05
N ALA A 183 -22.94 -14.65 11.01
CA ALA A 183 -22.12 -13.91 11.96
C ALA A 183 -21.02 -13.15 11.22
N THR A 184 -20.21 -13.83 10.40
CA THR A 184 -19.15 -13.17 9.60
C THR A 184 -19.69 -11.96 8.83
N TYR A 185 -20.83 -12.13 8.16
CA TYR A 185 -21.48 -11.08 7.39
C TYR A 185 -21.87 -9.86 8.23
N ALA A 186 -22.58 -10.09 9.34
CA ALA A 186 -23.05 -9.01 10.22
C ALA A 186 -21.88 -8.24 10.85
N TYR A 187 -20.86 -8.96 11.35
CA TYR A 187 -19.70 -8.37 11.99
C TYR A 187 -18.79 -7.64 11.00
N LEU A 188 -18.59 -8.19 9.79
CA LEU A 188 -17.82 -7.51 8.73
C LEU A 188 -18.50 -6.20 8.29
N ARG A 189 -19.83 -6.18 8.13
CA ARG A 189 -20.55 -4.94 7.82
C ARG A 189 -20.46 -3.91 8.94
N ARG A 190 -20.52 -4.36 10.20
CA ARG A 190 -20.30 -3.50 11.38
C ARG A 190 -18.91 -2.89 11.38
N ALA A 191 -17.87 -3.71 11.18
CA ALA A 191 -16.49 -3.26 11.12
C ALA A 191 -16.25 -2.28 9.96
N ALA A 192 -16.80 -2.57 8.78
CA ALA A 192 -16.74 -1.67 7.62
C ALA A 192 -17.36 -0.30 7.93
N ARG A 193 -18.48 -0.27 8.66
CA ARG A 193 -19.10 1.00 9.07
C ARG A 193 -18.22 1.79 10.05
N VAL A 194 -17.56 1.13 11.00
CA VAL A 194 -16.61 1.77 11.92
C VAL A 194 -15.44 2.38 11.15
N VAL A 195 -14.83 1.61 10.23
CA VAL A 195 -13.73 2.10 9.37
C VAL A 195 -14.16 3.31 8.55
N GLN A 196 -15.35 3.27 7.95
CA GLN A 196 -15.92 4.37 7.18
C GLN A 196 -16.07 5.64 8.04
N GLU A 197 -16.61 5.53 9.25
CA GLU A 197 -16.80 6.69 10.14
C GLU A 197 -15.49 7.27 10.67
N VAL A 198 -14.50 6.43 11.00
CA VAL A 198 -13.16 6.89 11.42
C VAL A 198 -12.48 7.62 10.27
N ALA A 199 -12.51 7.06 9.06
CA ALA A 199 -11.98 7.71 7.86
C ALA A 199 -12.68 9.03 7.57
N ARG A 200 -14.02 9.08 7.69
CA ARG A 200 -14.83 10.28 7.49
C ARG A 200 -14.46 11.40 8.47
N ARG A 201 -14.14 11.06 9.72
CA ARG A 201 -13.64 12.00 10.74
C ARG A 201 -12.15 12.33 10.58
N GLY A 202 -11.48 11.79 9.57
CA GLY A 202 -10.06 12.03 9.32
C GLY A 202 -9.13 11.38 10.34
N GLY A 203 -9.61 10.34 11.04
CA GLY A 203 -8.80 9.58 11.97
C GLY A 203 -7.75 8.71 11.26
N ILE A 204 -6.72 8.33 12.01
CA ILE A 204 -5.60 7.53 11.54
C ILE A 204 -5.94 6.05 11.69
N ILE A 205 -6.06 5.35 10.56
CA ILE A 205 -6.30 3.91 10.51
C ILE A 205 -4.99 3.20 10.23
N LEU A 206 -4.67 2.20 11.04
CA LEU A 206 -3.49 1.35 10.91
C LEU A 206 -3.91 -0.09 10.59
N PHE A 207 -3.48 -0.60 9.45
CA PHE A 207 -3.69 -1.99 9.06
C PHE A 207 -2.45 -2.83 9.44
N VAL A 208 -2.65 -3.93 10.14
CA VAL A 208 -1.59 -4.80 10.65
C VAL A 208 -1.84 -6.22 10.12
N GLY A 209 -0.87 -6.77 9.39
CA GLY A 209 -0.90 -8.16 8.95
C GLY A 209 0.51 -8.69 8.77
N THR A 210 0.95 -9.56 9.67
CA THR A 210 2.38 -9.95 9.78
C THR A 210 2.69 -11.32 9.18
N ARG A 211 1.69 -12.03 8.66
CA ARG A 211 1.90 -13.32 7.99
C ARG A 211 2.46 -13.14 6.58
N ASP A 212 3.19 -14.15 6.13
CA ASP A 212 3.70 -14.21 4.76
C ASP A 212 2.56 -14.06 3.74
N ASN A 213 2.83 -13.40 2.62
CA ASN A 213 1.87 -13.11 1.54
C ASN A 213 0.72 -12.16 1.90
N GLN A 214 0.66 -11.60 3.12
CA GLN A 214 -0.31 -10.54 3.47
C GLN A 214 0.18 -9.14 3.10
N GLU A 215 1.50 -8.94 2.91
CA GLU A 215 2.11 -7.62 2.63
C GLU A 215 1.34 -6.82 1.58
N GLN A 216 1.13 -7.40 0.40
CA GLN A 216 0.48 -6.70 -0.71
C GLN A 216 -0.98 -6.33 -0.39
N ILE A 217 -1.68 -7.17 0.38
CA ILE A 217 -3.08 -6.97 0.77
C ILE A 217 -3.18 -5.80 1.76
N VAL A 218 -2.36 -5.83 2.81
CA VAL A 218 -2.34 -4.78 3.85
C VAL A 218 -1.92 -3.43 3.25
N VAL A 219 -0.85 -3.42 2.45
CA VAL A 219 -0.37 -2.20 1.77
C VAL A 219 -1.46 -1.61 0.87
N LYS A 220 -2.16 -2.46 0.13
CA LYS A 220 -3.24 -2.02 -0.75
C LYS A 220 -4.42 -1.46 0.03
N ALA A 221 -4.90 -2.17 1.06
CA ALA A 221 -6.01 -1.70 1.89
C ALA A 221 -5.70 -0.35 2.54
N ALA A 222 -4.49 -0.18 3.06
CA ALA A 222 -4.03 1.09 3.63
C ALA A 222 -3.99 2.22 2.60
N LYS A 223 -3.49 1.95 1.38
CA LYS A 223 -3.49 2.94 0.29
C LYS A 223 -4.91 3.38 -0.10
N MET A 224 -5.85 2.43 -0.16
CA MET A 224 -7.25 2.72 -0.47
C MET A 224 -7.92 3.56 0.61
N ALA A 225 -7.72 3.22 1.88
CA ALA A 225 -8.29 3.94 3.01
C ALA A 225 -7.57 5.27 3.34
N GLY A 226 -6.42 5.54 2.70
CA GLY A 226 -5.55 6.68 3.03
C GLY A 226 -4.87 6.55 4.40
N GLY A 227 -4.76 5.33 4.92
CA GLY A 227 -4.18 4.99 6.22
C GLY A 227 -2.74 4.49 6.15
N TYR A 228 -2.34 3.78 7.20
CA TYR A 228 -0.99 3.23 7.41
C TYR A 228 -1.03 1.71 7.45
N HIS A 229 0.12 1.08 7.24
CA HIS A 229 0.24 -0.37 7.25
C HIS A 229 1.48 -0.82 8.01
N ILE A 230 1.39 -2.01 8.59
CA ILE A 230 2.50 -2.79 9.13
C ILE A 230 2.36 -4.20 8.57
N PHE A 231 3.38 -4.63 7.82
CA PHE A 231 3.50 -6.00 7.32
C PHE A 231 4.65 -6.76 7.97
N ASP A 232 5.65 -6.05 8.49
CA ASP A 232 6.71 -6.63 9.29
C ASP A 232 6.22 -6.87 10.73
N ARG A 233 7.04 -7.58 11.51
CA ARG A 233 6.77 -7.81 12.94
C ARG A 233 6.53 -6.50 13.69
N TRP A 234 5.47 -6.46 14.50
CA TRP A 234 5.22 -5.37 15.44
C TRP A 234 6.38 -5.23 16.44
N VAL A 235 6.96 -4.03 16.54
CA VAL A 235 7.98 -3.73 17.54
C VAL A 235 7.27 -3.41 18.86
N PRO A 236 7.50 -4.21 19.93
CA PRO A 236 6.92 -3.93 21.23
C PRO A 236 7.34 -2.55 21.74
N GLY A 237 6.39 -1.79 22.27
CA GLY A 237 6.61 -0.44 22.75
C GLY A 237 6.27 0.66 21.75
N CYS A 238 5.77 0.34 20.56
CA CYS A 238 5.40 1.34 19.55
C CYS A 238 4.33 2.34 20.05
N LEU A 239 3.40 1.90 20.91
CA LEU A 239 2.41 2.79 21.52
C LEU A 239 2.79 3.20 22.96
N THR A 240 3.30 2.28 23.78
CA THR A 240 3.66 2.55 25.18
C THR A 240 4.95 3.35 25.33
N ASN A 241 5.97 3.05 24.52
CA ASN A 241 7.24 3.77 24.46
C ASN A 241 7.42 4.46 23.10
N GLY A 242 6.30 4.99 22.56
CA GLY A 242 6.28 5.57 21.22
C GLY A 242 7.32 6.66 21.04
N GLN A 243 7.55 7.51 22.05
CA GLN A 243 8.51 8.61 21.95
C GLN A 243 9.95 8.15 21.64
N GLN A 244 10.38 7.01 22.17
CA GLN A 244 11.74 6.51 21.92
C GLN A 244 11.86 5.85 20.54
N ILE A 245 10.80 5.17 20.08
CA ILE A 245 10.82 4.40 18.83
C ILE A 245 10.49 5.30 17.63
N LEU A 246 9.48 6.15 17.78
CA LEU A 246 8.90 6.99 16.74
C LEU A 246 9.22 8.49 16.93
N GLY A 247 10.00 8.88 17.94
CA GLY A 247 10.34 10.29 18.16
C GLY A 247 11.18 10.92 17.04
N ASN A 248 11.94 10.10 16.30
CA ASN A 248 12.76 10.56 15.17
C ASN A 248 12.00 10.49 13.82
N CYS A 249 10.76 10.00 13.82
CA CYS A 249 9.94 9.85 12.63
C CYS A 249 9.26 11.17 12.28
N GLU A 250 9.57 11.73 11.11
CA GLU A 250 8.99 12.99 10.62
C GLU A 250 7.45 13.01 10.71
N LEU A 251 6.89 14.12 11.20
CA LEU A 251 5.46 14.39 11.13
C LEU A 251 5.15 15.25 9.91
N LYS A 252 3.92 15.14 9.45
CA LYS A 252 3.37 15.94 8.37
C LYS A 252 2.05 16.53 8.84
N VAL A 253 1.97 17.86 8.82
CA VAL A 253 0.72 18.55 9.11
C VAL A 253 -0.08 18.72 7.83
N VAL A 254 -1.34 18.30 7.87
CA VAL A 254 -2.25 18.43 6.74
C VAL A 254 -3.46 19.30 7.08
N ASP A 255 -3.92 20.02 6.07
CA ASP A 255 -5.19 20.74 6.09
C ASP A 255 -6.40 19.79 5.89
N VAL A 256 -7.62 20.31 5.98
CA VAL A 256 -8.89 19.60 5.74
C VAL A 256 -8.94 18.94 4.36
N GLN A 257 -8.25 19.51 3.37
CA GLN A 257 -8.12 18.96 2.01
C GLN A 257 -6.92 18.02 1.82
N ASP A 258 -6.26 17.59 2.90
CA ASP A 258 -5.02 16.79 2.87
C ASP A 258 -3.82 17.47 2.20
N LYS A 259 -3.88 18.79 1.99
CA LYS A 259 -2.74 19.59 1.52
C LYS A 259 -1.74 19.77 2.65
N GLU A 260 -0.46 19.58 2.35
CA GLU A 260 0.62 19.68 3.33
C GLU A 260 0.88 21.15 3.67
N LEU A 261 0.97 21.42 4.97
CA LEU A 261 1.34 22.75 5.48
C LEU A 261 2.81 22.70 5.85
N ARG A 262 3.67 23.04 4.88
CA ARG A 262 5.13 22.89 4.98
C ARG A 262 5.71 23.67 6.14
N ASP A 263 5.27 24.91 6.34
CA ASP A 263 5.81 25.80 7.37
C ASP A 263 5.63 25.21 8.77
N MET A 264 4.43 24.73 9.08
CA MET A 264 4.14 24.06 10.36
C MET A 264 4.80 22.69 10.49
N THR A 265 4.96 21.99 9.37
CA THR A 265 5.67 20.71 9.35
C THR A 265 7.14 20.90 9.75
N ILE A 266 7.81 21.92 9.21
CA ILE A 266 9.20 22.26 9.57
C ILE A 266 9.30 22.67 11.05
N LEU A 267 8.35 23.47 11.54
CA LEU A 267 8.32 23.91 12.95
C LEU A 267 8.19 22.74 13.92
N LEU A 268 7.30 21.78 13.63
CA LEU A 268 7.07 20.62 14.49
C LEU A 268 8.21 19.60 14.43
N ASN A 269 8.88 19.48 13.29
CA ASN A 269 10.05 18.61 13.12
C ASN A 269 11.37 19.26 13.60
N GLY A 270 11.28 20.40 14.30
CA GLY A 270 12.42 21.10 14.86
C GLY A 270 13.17 20.31 15.96
N PRO A 271 14.29 20.86 16.45
CA PRO A 271 15.18 20.17 17.41
C PRO A 271 14.54 19.88 18.77
N SER A 272 13.39 20.50 19.09
CA SER A 272 12.60 20.20 20.29
C SER A 272 11.85 18.86 20.22
N GLY A 273 11.84 18.21 19.05
CA GLY A 273 11.06 17.00 18.80
C GLY A 273 9.55 17.25 18.81
N HIS A 274 8.79 16.20 18.56
CA HIS A 274 7.32 16.23 18.58
C HIS A 274 6.76 15.06 19.39
N PRO A 275 5.53 15.17 19.91
CA PRO A 275 4.83 14.03 20.47
C PRO A 275 4.51 13.01 19.36
N VAL A 276 4.53 11.73 19.72
CA VAL A 276 4.19 10.65 18.80
C VAL A 276 2.68 10.55 18.59
N VAL A 277 2.28 10.35 17.33
CA VAL A 277 0.89 10.28 16.93
C VAL A 277 0.41 8.85 17.08
N LYS A 278 -0.69 8.66 17.82
CA LYS A 278 -1.32 7.35 18.01
C LYS A 278 -2.36 7.10 16.91
N PRO A 279 -2.56 5.84 16.50
CA PRO A 279 -3.66 5.49 15.61
C PRO A 279 -5.00 5.63 16.33
N ASP A 280 -6.04 6.05 15.61
CA ASP A 280 -7.41 6.13 16.12
C ASP A 280 -8.16 4.80 15.93
N LEU A 281 -7.68 3.94 15.02
CA LEU A 281 -8.24 2.62 14.76
C LEU A 281 -7.13 1.68 14.27
N VAL A 282 -7.06 0.50 14.86
CA VAL A 282 -6.15 -0.57 14.40
C VAL A 282 -6.97 -1.72 13.84
N VAL A 283 -6.64 -2.17 12.64
CA VAL A 283 -7.22 -3.33 11.97
C VAL A 283 -6.16 -4.42 11.90
N CYS A 284 -6.33 -5.49 12.68
CA CYS A 284 -5.40 -6.62 12.74
C CYS A 284 -5.97 -7.83 12.00
N PHE A 285 -5.25 -8.34 11.00
CA PHE A 285 -5.67 -9.51 10.23
C PHE A 285 -5.27 -10.83 10.86
N ASN A 286 -4.31 -10.82 11.77
CA ASN A 286 -3.82 -12.02 12.45
C ASN A 286 -3.55 -11.71 13.95
N PRO A 287 -4.61 -11.72 14.78
CA PRO A 287 -4.55 -11.37 16.20
C PRO A 287 -3.68 -12.29 17.05
N LEU A 288 -3.63 -13.58 16.73
CA LEU A 288 -2.94 -14.60 17.53
C LEU A 288 -1.43 -14.36 17.58
N GLU A 289 -0.81 -13.92 16.49
CA GLU A 289 0.62 -13.63 16.46
C GLU A 289 0.94 -12.19 16.92
N ASN A 290 -0.06 -11.31 16.97
CA ASN A 290 0.10 -9.89 17.29
C ASN A 290 -0.54 -9.50 18.63
N GLU A 291 -0.48 -10.38 19.63
CA GLU A 291 -1.05 -10.14 20.95
C GLU A 291 -0.50 -8.87 21.62
N VAL A 292 0.79 -8.60 21.45
CA VAL A 292 1.46 -7.43 22.03
C VAL A 292 0.88 -6.12 21.47
N CYS A 293 0.61 -6.09 20.17
CA CYS A 293 0.00 -4.92 19.52
C CYS A 293 -1.40 -4.67 20.10
N LEU A 294 -2.22 -5.71 20.22
CA LEU A 294 -3.57 -5.60 20.77
C LEU A 294 -3.57 -5.21 22.25
N HIS A 295 -2.63 -5.75 23.03
CA HIS A 295 -2.46 -5.38 24.43
C HIS A 295 -2.11 -3.89 24.60
N GLU A 296 -1.15 -3.40 23.81
CA GLU A 296 -0.79 -1.98 23.82
C GLU A 296 -1.96 -1.08 23.37
N CYS A 297 -2.75 -1.51 22.38
CA CYS A 297 -3.96 -0.79 21.98
C CYS A 297 -4.97 -0.68 23.12
N GLY A 298 -5.15 -1.76 23.89
CA GLY A 298 -6.00 -1.78 25.07
C GLY A 298 -5.54 -0.79 26.15
N LEU A 299 -4.24 -0.72 26.42
CA LEU A 299 -3.66 0.23 27.38
C LEU A 299 -3.85 1.70 26.96
N HIS A 300 -3.80 1.99 25.66
CA HIS A 300 -3.97 3.33 25.11
C HIS A 300 -5.40 3.65 24.66
N THR A 301 -6.37 2.79 25.00
CA THR A 301 -7.79 2.97 24.64
C THR A 301 -8.04 3.15 23.13
N VAL A 302 -7.20 2.53 22.30
CA VAL A 302 -7.36 2.54 20.84
C VAL A 302 -8.30 1.40 20.44
N PRO A 303 -9.41 1.66 19.74
CA PRO A 303 -10.32 0.61 19.29
C PRO A 303 -9.64 -0.27 18.24
N THR A 304 -9.90 -1.57 18.33
CA THR A 304 -9.30 -2.58 17.45
C THR A 304 -10.37 -3.37 16.70
N ILE A 305 -10.13 -3.64 15.42
CA ILE A 305 -10.86 -4.60 14.60
C ILE A 305 -9.94 -5.78 14.38
N GLY A 306 -10.43 -7.01 14.59
CA GLY A 306 -9.63 -8.22 14.41
C GLY A 306 -10.36 -9.28 13.59
N VAL A 307 -9.64 -9.97 12.69
CA VAL A 307 -10.14 -11.22 12.11
C VAL A 307 -9.92 -12.33 13.13
N ILE A 308 -10.99 -12.95 13.60
CA ILE A 308 -10.97 -13.92 14.69
C ILE A 308 -11.31 -15.28 14.13
N ASP A 309 -10.35 -16.20 14.16
CA ASP A 309 -10.58 -17.61 13.89
C ASP A 309 -11.05 -18.34 15.17
N THR A 310 -11.30 -19.65 15.10
CA THR A 310 -11.90 -20.44 16.16
C THR A 310 -10.99 -20.67 17.36
N ASP A 311 -9.68 -20.47 17.22
CA ASP A 311 -8.66 -20.59 18.25
C ASP A 311 -8.25 -19.24 18.89
N ALA A 312 -8.38 -18.13 18.16
CA ALA A 312 -8.10 -16.79 18.66
C ALA A 312 -9.10 -16.34 19.76
N ASP A 313 -8.74 -15.39 20.63
CA ASP A 313 -9.66 -14.87 21.65
C ASP A 313 -10.38 -13.59 21.16
N ALA A 314 -11.70 -13.68 20.95
CA ALA A 314 -12.51 -12.54 20.51
C ALA A 314 -12.54 -11.37 21.51
N SER A 315 -12.26 -11.60 22.79
CA SER A 315 -12.29 -10.56 23.82
C SER A 315 -11.13 -9.58 23.74
N ARG A 316 -10.07 -9.91 23.01
CA ARG A 316 -8.89 -9.05 22.83
C ARG A 316 -9.12 -7.90 21.85
N VAL A 317 -10.22 -7.92 21.10
CA VAL A 317 -10.53 -6.92 20.09
C VAL A 317 -11.88 -6.25 20.36
N THR A 318 -12.00 -4.98 20.01
CA THR A 318 -13.25 -4.23 20.20
C THR A 318 -14.33 -4.68 19.23
N TYR A 319 -13.95 -4.94 17.98
CA TYR A 319 -14.85 -5.33 16.89
C TYR A 319 -14.31 -6.61 16.22
N PRO A 320 -14.71 -7.80 16.70
CA PRO A 320 -14.28 -9.07 16.10
C PRO A 320 -14.97 -9.29 14.76
N ILE A 321 -14.28 -9.89 13.81
CA ILE A 321 -14.83 -10.41 12.55
C ILE A 321 -14.55 -11.91 12.55
N PRO A 322 -15.55 -12.76 12.87
CA PRO A 322 -15.33 -14.19 12.91
C PRO A 322 -15.11 -14.69 11.48
N ALA A 323 -13.90 -15.13 11.14
CA ALA A 323 -13.55 -15.65 9.82
C ALA A 323 -12.19 -16.35 9.86
N ASN A 324 -11.95 -17.18 8.85
CA ASN A 324 -10.65 -17.79 8.57
C ASN A 324 -9.55 -16.73 8.36
N ASP A 325 -8.47 -16.77 9.12
CA ASP A 325 -7.30 -15.88 8.97
C ASP A 325 -6.11 -16.53 8.23
N ASP A 326 -6.11 -17.85 8.05
CA ASP A 326 -5.10 -18.63 7.31
C ASP A 326 -5.21 -18.45 5.79
N SER A 327 -6.44 -18.33 5.27
CA SER A 327 -6.70 -18.22 3.85
C SER A 327 -6.41 -16.81 3.36
N ILE A 328 -5.43 -16.69 2.47
CA ILE A 328 -5.10 -15.45 1.75
C ILE A 328 -6.34 -14.88 1.05
N ARG A 329 -7.23 -15.75 0.53
CA ARG A 329 -8.45 -15.33 -0.17
C ARG A 329 -9.46 -14.68 0.78
N SER A 330 -9.59 -15.23 2.00
CA SER A 330 -10.43 -14.69 3.06
C SER A 330 -9.93 -13.30 3.48
N ILE A 331 -8.65 -13.19 3.83
CA ILE A 331 -8.02 -11.92 4.22
C ILE A 331 -8.07 -10.89 3.09
N MET A 332 -7.84 -11.28 1.83
CA MET A 332 -7.96 -10.39 0.68
C MET A 332 -9.36 -9.80 0.55
N LEU A 333 -10.41 -10.62 0.72
CA LEU A 333 -11.79 -10.15 0.68
C LEU A 333 -12.07 -9.17 1.82
N ILE A 334 -11.74 -9.54 3.06
CA ILE A 334 -12.00 -8.72 4.26
C ILE A 334 -11.24 -7.41 4.18
N ALA A 335 -9.93 -7.44 3.90
CA ALA A 335 -9.09 -6.26 3.76
C ALA A 335 -9.56 -5.35 2.61
N GLY A 336 -10.01 -5.95 1.51
CA GLY A 336 -10.58 -5.23 0.37
C GLY A 336 -11.86 -4.48 0.74
N VAL A 337 -12.80 -5.14 1.42
CA VAL A 337 -14.06 -4.54 1.90
C VAL A 337 -13.78 -3.40 2.89
N LEU A 338 -12.87 -3.60 3.86
CA LEU A 338 -12.50 -2.57 4.82
C LEU A 338 -11.75 -1.40 4.15
N GLY A 339 -10.88 -1.69 3.17
CA GLY A 339 -10.18 -0.69 2.38
C GLY A 339 -11.14 0.18 1.56
N ASN A 340 -12.15 -0.42 0.92
CA ASN A 340 -13.22 0.30 0.22
C ASN A 340 -14.05 1.16 1.17
N ALA A 341 -14.44 0.62 2.34
CA ALA A 341 -15.19 1.39 3.34
C ALA A 341 -14.40 2.62 3.83
N GLY A 342 -13.10 2.47 4.01
CA GLY A 342 -12.19 3.58 4.30
C GLY A 342 -12.16 4.60 3.15
N ALA A 343 -12.02 4.14 1.90
CA ALA A 343 -12.02 5.00 0.72
C ALA A 343 -13.32 5.82 0.57
N GLU A 344 -14.48 5.18 0.80
CA GLU A 344 -15.78 5.86 0.83
C GLU A 344 -15.85 6.94 1.93
N GLY A 345 -15.35 6.62 3.13
CA GLY A 345 -15.28 7.59 4.23
C GLY A 345 -14.38 8.78 3.91
N GLN A 346 -13.21 8.53 3.30
CA GLN A 346 -12.33 9.60 2.82
C GLN A 346 -13.00 10.45 1.75
N GLN A 347 -13.70 9.84 0.80
CA GLN A 347 -14.41 10.55 -0.25
C GLN A 347 -15.48 11.48 0.32
N GLN A 348 -16.28 11.00 1.29
CA GLN A 348 -17.28 11.82 1.99
C GLN A 348 -16.64 13.00 2.73
N ARG A 349 -15.50 12.76 3.39
CA ARG A 349 -14.72 13.83 4.04
C ARG A 349 -14.25 14.88 3.04
N MET A 350 -13.69 14.46 1.91
CA MET A 350 -13.20 15.38 0.88
C MET A 350 -14.33 16.17 0.22
N GLN A 351 -15.52 15.57 0.06
CA GLN A 351 -16.71 16.28 -0.41
C GLN A 351 -17.16 17.36 0.60
N ALA A 352 -17.23 17.03 1.89
CA ALA A 352 -17.54 18.00 2.93
C ALA A 352 -16.50 19.14 3.01
N ALA A 353 -15.23 18.81 2.84
CA ALA A 353 -14.13 19.78 2.78
C ALA A 353 -14.26 20.76 1.61
N LYS A 354 -14.74 20.32 0.44
CA LYS A 354 -15.02 21.20 -0.71
C LYS A 354 -16.13 22.21 -0.44
N VAL A 355 -17.10 21.84 0.40
CA VAL A 355 -18.18 22.71 0.87
C VAL A 355 -17.71 23.63 2.02
N GLY A 356 -16.46 23.48 2.49
CA GLY A 356 -15.91 24.26 3.60
C GLY A 356 -16.31 23.75 4.99
N LYS A 357 -16.92 22.56 5.10
CA LYS A 357 -17.33 21.95 6.37
C LYS A 357 -16.31 20.91 6.82
N ALA A 358 -15.66 21.14 7.96
CA ALA A 358 -14.84 20.13 8.61
C ALA A 358 -15.73 19.06 9.26
N THR A 359 -15.38 17.79 9.07
CA THR A 359 -16.11 16.64 9.65
C THR A 359 -15.66 16.27 11.06
N TYR A 360 -14.58 16.90 11.53
CA TYR A 360 -13.96 16.67 12.83
C TYR A 360 -13.83 17.97 13.62
N ASN A 361 -13.63 17.83 14.92
CA ASN A 361 -13.63 18.96 15.83
C ASN A 361 -12.37 19.82 15.62
N MET A 362 -12.59 21.05 15.15
CA MET A 362 -11.53 22.05 14.96
C MET A 362 -11.41 23.02 16.14
N LYS A 363 -12.15 22.81 17.25
CA LYS A 363 -12.21 23.76 18.37
C LYS A 363 -10.83 24.10 18.93
N LYS A 364 -9.99 23.09 19.21
CA LYS A 364 -8.62 23.31 19.69
C LYS A 364 -7.74 24.09 18.71
N VAL A 365 -7.92 23.84 17.41
CA VAL A 365 -7.17 24.55 16.35
C VAL A 365 -7.65 25.99 16.26
N ARG A 366 -8.96 26.22 16.40
CA ARG A 366 -9.55 27.55 16.43
C ARG A 366 -9.06 28.35 17.64
N GLU A 367 -9.12 27.77 18.83
CA GLU A 367 -8.58 28.37 20.06
C GLU A 367 -7.07 28.71 19.92
N MET A 368 -6.30 27.83 19.28
CA MET A 368 -4.88 28.10 18.99
C MET A 368 -4.69 29.26 18.00
N LEU A 369 -5.49 29.31 16.92
CA LEU A 369 -5.44 30.39 15.94
C LEU A 369 -5.84 31.72 16.57
N ASP A 370 -6.94 31.74 17.34
CA ASP A 370 -7.44 32.92 18.05
C ASP A 370 -6.33 33.45 19.01
N SER A 371 -5.64 32.56 19.75
CA SER A 371 -4.54 32.96 20.64
C SER A 371 -3.31 33.53 19.91
N LEU A 372 -3.04 33.08 18.69
CA LEU A 372 -1.94 33.60 17.87
C LEU A 372 -2.28 34.97 17.30
N GLU A 373 -3.53 35.19 16.92
CA GLU A 373 -4.05 36.48 16.48
C GLU A 373 -3.96 37.51 17.62
N ASP A 374 -4.41 37.15 18.83
CA ASP A 374 -4.30 37.99 20.03
C ASP A 374 -2.85 38.38 20.37
N MET A 375 -1.90 37.44 20.22
CA MET A 375 -0.48 37.73 20.44
C MET A 375 0.12 38.65 19.35
N SER A 376 -0.43 38.62 18.14
CA SER A 376 0.01 39.48 17.05
C SER A 376 -0.49 40.92 17.20
N THR A 377 -1.73 41.11 17.66
CA THR A 377 -2.33 42.43 17.91
C THR A 377 -1.65 43.14 19.06
N ILE A 378 -1.38 42.44 20.17
CA ILE A 378 -0.62 42.99 21.31
C ILE A 378 0.77 43.51 20.87
N ARG A 379 1.45 42.80 19.97
CA ARG A 379 2.76 43.23 19.43
C ARG A 379 2.69 44.46 18.55
N VAL A 380 1.57 44.71 17.87
CA VAL A 380 1.37 45.92 17.04
C VAL A 380 1.09 47.12 17.93
N GLU A 381 0.20 46.99 18.92
CA GLU A 381 -0.12 48.06 19.87
C GLU A 381 1.11 48.50 20.70
N ALA A 382 1.94 47.54 21.12
CA ALA A 382 3.19 47.83 21.83
C ALA A 382 4.23 48.59 20.98
N ARG A 383 4.13 48.53 19.64
CA ARG A 383 4.99 49.30 18.73
C ARG A 383 4.45 50.71 18.47
N GLU A 384 3.14 50.90 18.47
CA GLU A 384 2.52 52.21 18.22
C GLU A 384 2.51 53.10 19.47
N GLY A 385 2.39 52.53 20.68
CA GLY A 385 2.40 53.26 21.95
C GLY A 385 3.78 53.71 22.46
N GLY A 386 4.86 53.43 21.71
CA GLY A 386 6.24 53.81 22.05
C GLY A 386 6.79 55.01 21.26
N SER A 387 5.92 55.76 20.59
CA SER A 387 6.27 56.92 19.74
C SER A 387 6.18 58.23 20.49
#